data_AF-A0ABC8S666-F1
#
_entry.id   AF-A0ABC8S666-F1
#
_cell.length_a   1.000
_cell.length_b   1.000
_cell.length_c   1.000
_cell.angle_alpha   90.00
_cell.angle_beta   90.00
_cell.angle_gamma   90.00
#
_symmetry.space_group_name_H-M   'P 1'
#
loop_
_entity.id
_entity.type
_entity.pdbx_description
1 polymer ?
#
loop_
_entity_poly.entity_id
_entity_poly.type
_entity_poly.pdbx_seq_one_letter_code
_entity_poly.pdbx_strand_id
1 'polypeptide(L)'
;MRGLGRLSTDEGTPNYEVIDKIFRLTDTNGDGQLTKSELRTMVVGMRLQDINLEEDDAVEKILQDFDTSLDSQVSLAEFRKGIAKWLVEARRSVAGSVTDGSEKHLIDYHEKTKREHYLLGDQSDEMLEGVENAKWTSFKAVMLLLLGAIIAAVFADPLVDAVDNFSAATSIPSFFISFIVLPLATNSSEAVSAIIFASRKKKRSASLTFSELYGAVSMNNTLCLSVFLALVYARGLTWDFSSEVLVILIVCVVMGAVGSFRTTFPLWTALPAFLLYPFSLALVYVLDYVFGWS
;
A
#
# COMPACT_ATOMS: atom_id res chain seq x y z
N MET A 1 22.91 -18.56 -8.18
CA MET A 1 23.94 -17.97 -7.29
C MET A 1 23.72 -18.52 -5.89
N ARG A 2 24.75 -19.14 -5.28
CA ARG A 2 24.69 -19.64 -3.90
C ARG A 2 24.57 -18.44 -2.95
N GLY A 3 23.62 -18.47 -2.02
CA GLY A 3 23.39 -17.37 -1.10
C GLY A 3 24.66 -17.04 -0.31
N LEU A 4 25.10 -15.78 -0.39
CA LEU A 4 26.10 -15.28 0.55
C LEU A 4 25.48 -15.35 1.95
N GLY A 5 26.19 -15.96 2.88
CA GLY A 5 25.75 -16.08 4.26
C GLY A 5 25.57 -14.72 4.93
N ARG A 6 25.13 -14.73 6.20
CA ARG A 6 24.95 -13.50 6.98
C ARG A 6 26.32 -12.83 7.25
N LEU A 7 26.40 -11.51 7.03
CA LEU A 7 27.61 -10.69 7.29
C LEU A 7 28.03 -10.64 8.77
N SER A 8 27.13 -11.01 9.67
CA SER A 8 27.36 -11.13 11.10
C SER A 8 27.04 -12.55 11.56
N THR A 9 27.79 -13.02 12.56
CA THR A 9 27.49 -14.25 13.30
C THR A 9 26.27 -14.05 14.20
N ASP A 10 25.70 -15.14 14.74
CA ASP A 10 24.56 -15.07 15.66
C ASP A 10 24.91 -14.35 16.99
N GLU A 11 26.21 -14.23 17.30
CA GLU A 11 26.74 -13.46 18.43
C GLU A 11 26.94 -11.96 18.12
N GLY A 12 26.64 -11.55 16.88
CA GLY A 12 26.74 -10.16 16.44
C GLY A 12 28.18 -9.69 16.16
N THR A 13 29.13 -10.62 16.01
CA THR A 13 30.50 -10.33 15.57
C THR A 13 30.60 -10.42 14.03
N PRO A 14 31.54 -9.69 13.39
CA PRO A 14 31.73 -9.77 11.94
C PRO A 14 32.07 -11.21 11.51
N ASN A 15 31.34 -11.76 10.55
CA ASN A 15 31.63 -13.07 10.00
C ASN A 15 32.75 -12.96 8.97
N TYR A 16 34.01 -13.04 9.43
CA TYR A 16 35.18 -12.87 8.57
C TYR A 16 35.25 -13.88 7.42
N GLU A 17 34.69 -15.09 7.55
CA GLU A 17 34.66 -16.05 6.45
C GLU A 17 33.76 -15.60 5.30
N VAL A 18 32.63 -14.95 5.61
CA VAL A 18 31.71 -14.41 4.61
C VAL A 18 32.27 -13.12 4.02
N ILE A 19 32.87 -12.26 4.85
CA ILE A 19 33.50 -11.01 4.41
C ILE A 19 34.66 -11.31 3.44
N ASP A 20 35.48 -12.31 3.73
CA ASP A 20 36.55 -12.75 2.83
C ASP A 20 36.03 -13.29 1.51
N LYS A 21 34.92 -14.04 1.55
CA LYS A 21 34.28 -14.55 0.33
C LYS A 21 33.75 -13.41 -0.52
N ILE A 22 33.19 -12.36 0.09
CA ILE A 22 32.74 -11.15 -0.62
C ILE A 22 33.93 -10.45 -1.27
N PHE A 23 35.02 -10.25 -0.51
CA PHE A 23 36.23 -9.63 -1.02
C PHE A 23 36.73 -10.37 -2.27
N ARG A 24 36.87 -11.70 -2.20
CA ARG A 24 37.34 -12.52 -3.32
C ARG A 24 36.37 -12.60 -4.50
N LEU A 25 35.08 -12.39 -4.27
CA LEU A 25 34.09 -12.29 -5.35
C LEU A 25 34.12 -10.93 -6.04
N THR A 26 34.66 -9.92 -5.37
CA THR A 26 34.73 -8.54 -5.85
C THR A 26 36.06 -8.27 -6.55
N ASP A 27 37.15 -8.79 -5.98
CA ASP A 27 38.49 -8.81 -6.54
C ASP A 27 38.51 -9.67 -7.81
N THR A 28 38.25 -9.03 -8.95
CA THR A 28 38.04 -9.71 -10.23
C THR A 28 39.38 -10.00 -10.90
N ASN A 29 40.36 -9.13 -10.67
CA ASN A 29 41.72 -9.26 -11.20
C ASN A 29 42.62 -10.15 -10.31
N GLY A 30 42.21 -10.44 -9.06
CA GLY A 30 42.92 -11.30 -8.12
C GLY A 30 44.19 -10.69 -7.53
N ASP A 31 44.32 -9.36 -7.55
CA ASP A 31 45.52 -8.64 -7.09
C ASP A 31 45.53 -8.39 -5.56
N GLY A 32 44.45 -8.78 -4.86
CA GLY A 32 44.32 -8.63 -3.42
C GLY A 32 43.97 -7.20 -2.97
N GLN A 33 43.61 -6.33 -3.90
CA GLN A 33 43.20 -4.94 -3.67
C GLN A 33 41.88 -4.67 -4.42
N LEU A 34 41.01 -3.84 -3.85
CA LEU A 34 39.77 -3.44 -4.52
C LEU A 34 39.91 -2.04 -5.07
N THR A 35 39.88 -1.93 -6.39
CA THR A 35 39.87 -0.66 -7.09
C THR A 35 38.48 -0.02 -7.09
N LYS A 36 38.41 1.29 -7.40
CA LYS A 36 37.14 2.03 -7.56
C LYS A 36 36.18 1.32 -8.53
N SER A 37 36.70 0.74 -9.62
CA SER A 37 35.94 -0.02 -10.61
C SER A 37 35.35 -1.33 -10.07
N GLU A 38 36.10 -2.06 -9.26
CA GLU A 38 35.65 -3.31 -8.65
C GLU A 38 34.65 -3.07 -7.54
N LEU A 39 34.86 -2.02 -6.73
CA LEU A 39 33.88 -1.55 -5.76
C LEU A 39 32.57 -1.11 -6.44
N ARG A 40 32.64 -0.43 -7.58
CA ARG A 40 31.45 -0.09 -8.38
C ARG A 40 30.72 -1.35 -8.82
N THR A 41 31.45 -2.34 -9.31
CA THR A 41 30.87 -3.63 -9.73
C THR A 41 30.27 -4.39 -8.55
N MET A 42 30.86 -4.28 -7.36
CA MET A 42 30.30 -4.81 -6.11
C MET A 42 28.96 -4.13 -5.76
N VAL A 43 28.92 -2.80 -5.78
CA VAL A 43 27.72 -2.00 -5.44
C VAL A 43 26.58 -2.31 -6.42
N VAL A 44 26.89 -2.40 -7.71
CA VAL A 44 25.93 -2.78 -8.76
C VAL A 44 25.49 -4.24 -8.61
N GLY A 45 26.43 -5.15 -8.37
CA GLY A 45 26.19 -6.58 -8.22
C GLY A 45 25.40 -6.96 -6.97
N MET A 46 25.55 -6.21 -5.88
CA MET A 46 24.79 -6.39 -4.64
C MET A 46 23.33 -5.93 -4.74
N ARG A 47 22.91 -5.34 -5.88
CA ARG A 47 21.54 -4.85 -6.13
C ARG A 47 20.88 -4.35 -4.83
N LEU A 48 21.44 -3.28 -4.27
CA LEU A 48 20.77 -2.46 -3.27
C LEU A 48 19.56 -1.79 -3.95
N GLN A 49 18.50 -2.56 -4.15
CA GLN A 49 17.28 -2.15 -4.86
C GLN A 49 16.49 -1.04 -4.13
N ASP A 50 17.01 -0.51 -3.03
CA ASP A 50 16.26 0.36 -2.11
C ASP A 50 17.03 1.55 -1.56
N ILE A 51 18.27 1.80 -2.01
CA ILE A 51 19.03 2.97 -1.54
C ILE A 51 19.42 3.78 -2.75
N ASN A 52 18.72 4.90 -2.95
CA ASN A 52 19.01 5.92 -3.96
C ASN A 52 20.31 6.66 -3.61
N LEU A 53 21.42 5.94 -3.57
CA LEU A 53 22.76 6.50 -3.59
C LEU A 53 23.22 6.45 -5.05
N GLU A 54 23.63 7.59 -5.60
CA GLU A 54 24.38 7.60 -6.84
C GLU A 54 25.54 6.60 -6.69
N GLU A 55 25.72 5.69 -7.66
CA GLU A 55 26.71 4.61 -7.56
C GLU A 55 28.10 5.16 -7.23
N ASP A 56 28.42 6.32 -7.80
CA ASP A 56 29.69 7.00 -7.60
C ASP A 56 29.81 7.59 -6.17
N ASP A 57 28.73 8.09 -5.56
CA ASP A 57 28.69 8.54 -4.17
C ASP A 57 28.85 7.38 -3.17
N ALA A 58 28.23 6.23 -3.46
CA ALA A 58 28.36 5.04 -2.62
C ALA A 58 29.79 4.51 -2.64
N VAL A 59 30.41 4.46 -3.82
CA VAL A 59 31.80 4.03 -3.98
C VAL A 59 32.75 5.00 -3.31
N GLU A 60 32.51 6.31 -3.43
CA GLU A 60 33.34 7.34 -2.78
C GLU A 60 33.28 7.25 -1.25
N LYS A 61 32.08 7.02 -0.68
CA LYS A 61 31.94 6.78 0.77
C LYS A 61 32.64 5.52 1.23
N ILE A 62 32.55 4.42 0.47
CA ILE A 62 33.26 3.17 0.80
C ILE A 62 34.76 3.43 0.81
N LEU A 63 35.31 4.07 -0.22
CA LEU A 63 36.72 4.44 -0.27
C LEU A 63 37.10 5.30 0.94
N GLN A 64 36.36 6.37 1.20
CA GLN A 64 36.63 7.27 2.32
C GLN A 64 36.65 6.57 3.69
N ASP A 65 35.75 5.61 3.92
CA ASP A 65 35.62 4.95 5.21
C ASP A 65 36.53 3.72 5.38
N PHE A 66 36.95 3.09 4.28
CA PHE A 66 37.66 1.82 4.29
C PHE A 66 39.14 2.02 4.01
N ASP A 67 39.50 2.87 3.05
CA ASP A 67 40.88 3.20 2.71
C ASP A 67 41.51 4.04 3.85
N THR A 68 42.25 3.35 4.71
CA THR A 68 42.96 3.99 5.83
C THR A 68 44.37 4.38 5.41
N SER A 69 44.91 3.70 4.40
CA SER A 69 46.25 3.92 3.86
C SER A 69 46.33 5.11 2.89
N LEU A 70 45.18 5.59 2.40
CA LEU A 70 44.99 6.67 1.43
C LEU A 70 45.64 6.38 0.07
N ASP A 71 45.70 5.10 -0.31
CA ASP A 71 46.26 4.65 -1.59
C ASP A 71 45.21 4.53 -2.70
N SER A 72 43.97 4.98 -2.44
CA SER A 72 42.82 4.91 -3.34
C SER A 72 42.41 3.49 -3.73
N GLN A 73 42.86 2.50 -2.97
CA GLN A 73 42.51 1.10 -3.09
C GLN A 73 42.10 0.57 -1.72
N VAL A 74 41.37 -0.54 -1.69
CA VAL A 74 40.96 -1.16 -0.42
C VAL A 74 41.58 -2.53 -0.31
N SER A 75 42.54 -2.69 0.59
CA SER A 75 43.12 -3.99 0.91
C SER A 75 42.15 -4.88 1.69
N LEU A 76 42.38 -6.19 1.71
CA LEU A 76 41.57 -7.13 2.48
C LEU A 76 41.50 -6.77 3.98
N ALA A 77 42.60 -6.27 4.56
CA ALA A 77 42.65 -5.87 5.96
C ALA A 77 41.78 -4.64 6.23
N GLU A 78 41.82 -3.65 5.33
CA GLU A 78 40.99 -2.45 5.37
C GLU A 78 39.51 -2.78 5.15
N PHE A 79 39.22 -3.65 4.20
CA PHE A 79 37.86 -4.11 3.93
C PHE A 79 37.22 -4.78 5.15
N ARG A 80 37.95 -5.68 5.82
CA ARG A 80 37.50 -6.30 7.07
C ARG A 80 37.25 -5.28 8.17
N LYS A 81 38.15 -4.31 8.32
CA LYS A 81 38.06 -3.27 9.35
C LYS A 81 36.90 -2.30 9.07
N GLY A 82 36.71 -1.89 7.83
CA GLY A 82 35.61 -1.04 7.37
C GLY A 82 34.25 -1.68 7.62
N ILE A 83 34.06 -2.93 7.18
CA ILE A 83 32.82 -3.69 7.44
C ILE A 83 32.58 -3.88 8.94
N ALA A 84 33.61 -4.19 9.72
CA ALA A 84 33.46 -4.33 11.17
C ALA A 84 33.04 -3.00 11.84
N LYS A 85 33.61 -1.87 11.42
CA LYS A 85 33.25 -0.53 11.91
C LYS A 85 31.80 -0.19 11.55
N TRP A 86 31.40 -0.40 10.29
CA TRP A 86 30.03 -0.16 9.83
C TRP A 86 29.00 -1.05 10.52
N LEU A 87 29.32 -2.32 10.79
CA LEU A 87 28.43 -3.22 11.55
C LEU A 87 28.20 -2.72 12.99
N VAL A 88 29.23 -2.21 13.65
CA VAL A 88 29.12 -1.62 14.99
C VAL A 88 28.30 -0.33 14.98
N GLU A 89 28.52 0.52 13.98
CA GLU A 89 27.79 1.79 13.85
C GLU A 89 26.31 1.58 13.52
N ALA A 90 26.00 0.64 12.62
CA ALA A 90 24.63 0.23 12.33
C ALA A 90 23.92 -0.33 13.58
N ARG A 91 24.65 -1.02 14.47
CA ARG A 91 24.08 -1.48 15.74
C ARG A 91 23.82 -0.34 16.72
N ARG A 92 24.70 0.67 16.77
CA ARG A 92 24.49 1.86 17.61
C ARG A 92 23.35 2.73 17.13
N SER A 93 23.17 2.90 15.81
CA SER A 93 22.02 3.63 15.27
C SER A 93 20.69 2.90 15.55
N VAL A 94 20.70 1.56 15.53
CA VAL A 94 19.55 0.73 15.93
C VAL A 94 19.29 0.79 17.45
N ALA A 95 20.33 0.85 18.28
CA ALA A 95 20.20 0.94 19.74
C ALA A 95 19.88 2.36 20.26
N GLY A 96 20.28 3.42 19.52
CA GLY A 96 19.96 4.81 19.83
C GLY A 96 18.51 5.21 19.54
N SER A 97 17.76 4.35 18.85
CA SER A 97 16.31 4.50 18.57
C SER A 97 15.44 3.61 19.46
N VAL A 98 15.88 3.33 20.69
CA VAL A 98 15.19 2.43 21.66
C VAL A 98 14.26 3.19 22.63
N THR A 99 14.05 4.51 22.45
CA THR A 99 12.92 5.22 23.06
C THR A 99 11.81 5.44 22.05
N ASP A 100 11.18 4.37 21.58
CA ASP A 100 9.72 4.26 21.36
C ASP A 100 9.42 2.96 20.59
N GLY A 101 8.96 1.94 21.32
CA GLY A 101 8.71 0.60 20.79
C GLY A 101 7.45 0.48 19.93
N SER A 102 6.64 1.54 19.81
CA SER A 102 5.34 1.46 19.14
C SER A 102 5.39 1.88 17.66
N GLU A 103 6.27 2.80 17.27
CA GLU A 103 6.28 3.35 15.90
C GLU A 103 7.02 2.45 14.88
N LYS A 104 8.08 1.74 15.32
CA LYS A 104 8.88 0.87 14.42
C LYS A 104 8.08 -0.27 13.81
N HIS A 105 7.11 -0.82 14.54
CA HIS A 105 6.26 -1.89 14.03
C HIS A 105 5.24 -1.34 13.02
N LEU A 106 4.72 -0.13 13.20
CA LEU A 106 3.76 0.43 12.25
C LEU A 106 4.45 0.86 10.94
N ILE A 107 5.65 1.43 11.02
CA ILE A 107 6.41 1.91 9.85
C ILE A 107 6.95 0.73 9.01
N ASP A 108 7.54 -0.30 9.63
CA ASP A 108 8.04 -1.50 8.91
C ASP A 108 6.91 -2.26 8.22
N TYR A 109 5.74 -2.36 8.87
CA TYR A 109 4.57 -2.98 8.24
C TYR A 109 4.03 -2.11 7.11
N HIS A 110 3.99 -0.79 7.26
CA HIS A 110 3.51 0.12 6.21
C HIS A 110 4.43 0.10 4.97
N GLU A 111 5.76 0.11 5.15
CA GLU A 111 6.72 0.01 4.04
C GLU A 111 6.66 -1.35 3.34
N LYS A 112 6.64 -2.45 4.10
CA LYS A 112 6.48 -3.79 3.52
C LYS A 112 5.12 -3.98 2.85
N THR A 113 4.08 -3.30 3.32
CA THR A 113 2.74 -3.28 2.71
C THR A 113 2.75 -2.50 1.41
N LYS A 114 3.38 -1.32 1.39
CA LYS A 114 3.51 -0.47 0.19
C LYS A 114 4.35 -1.15 -0.90
N ARG A 115 5.46 -1.82 -0.53
CA ARG A 115 6.31 -2.56 -1.48
C ARG A 115 5.59 -3.74 -2.11
N GLU A 116 4.80 -4.48 -1.33
CA GLU A 116 3.98 -5.54 -1.91
C GLU A 116 2.88 -4.97 -2.80
N HIS A 117 2.15 -3.94 -2.38
CA HIS A 117 1.12 -3.29 -3.21
C HIS A 117 1.69 -2.77 -4.54
N TYR A 118 2.89 -2.19 -4.51
CA TYR A 118 3.61 -1.72 -5.71
C TYR A 118 4.06 -2.87 -6.64
N LEU A 119 4.55 -3.98 -6.07
CA LEU A 119 4.91 -5.19 -6.84
C LEU A 119 3.69 -5.99 -7.34
N LEU A 120 2.50 -5.70 -6.83
CA LEU A 120 1.25 -6.37 -7.16
C LEU A 120 0.37 -5.56 -8.12
N GLY A 121 0.57 -4.24 -8.16
CA GLY A 121 -0.21 -3.26 -8.90
C GLY A 121 0.02 -3.24 -10.40
N ASP A 122 1.22 -3.58 -10.90
CA ASP A 122 1.34 -3.82 -12.34
C ASP A 122 2.57 -4.58 -12.83
N GLN A 123 2.27 -5.53 -13.71
CA GLN A 123 3.16 -6.13 -14.71
C GLN A 123 2.89 -5.50 -16.10
N SER A 124 2.17 -4.37 -16.13
CA SER A 124 2.09 -3.43 -17.24
C SER A 124 3.36 -2.60 -17.30
N ASP A 125 3.82 -2.38 -18.51
CA ASP A 125 4.98 -1.58 -18.89
C ASP A 125 4.84 -0.09 -18.50
N GLU A 126 4.85 0.24 -17.22
CA GLU A 126 5.41 1.51 -16.76
C GLU A 126 6.83 1.23 -16.26
N MET A 127 7.72 1.10 -17.25
CA MET A 127 9.13 1.38 -17.11
C MET A 127 9.27 2.56 -16.15
N LEU A 128 9.90 2.33 -15.01
CA LEU A 128 10.24 3.34 -14.02
C LEU A 128 11.06 4.43 -14.72
N GLU A 129 10.39 5.41 -15.33
CA GLU A 129 10.97 6.70 -15.60
C GLU A 129 11.41 7.19 -14.22
N GLY A 130 12.73 7.21 -14.02
CA GLY A 130 13.35 7.69 -12.81
C GLY A 130 12.67 8.99 -12.41
N VAL A 131 12.40 9.14 -11.11
CA VAL A 131 11.80 10.35 -10.54
C VAL A 131 12.76 11.52 -10.75
N GLU A 132 12.81 12.03 -11.97
CA GLU A 132 13.44 13.29 -12.27
C GLU A 132 12.41 14.36 -11.97
N ASN A 133 12.63 15.02 -10.82
CA ASN A 133 11.80 16.05 -10.20
C ASN A 133 10.52 15.56 -9.51
N ALA A 134 10.64 15.11 -8.26
CA ALA A 134 9.50 14.86 -7.35
C ALA A 134 8.47 16.01 -7.31
N LYS A 135 8.91 17.27 -7.53
CA LYS A 135 8.04 18.44 -7.68
C LYS A 135 7.18 18.38 -8.94
N TRP A 136 7.73 17.93 -10.07
CA TRP A 136 7.00 17.76 -11.31
C TRP A 136 6.00 16.61 -11.23
N THR A 137 6.39 15.48 -10.64
CA THR A 137 5.47 14.36 -10.38
C THR A 137 4.32 14.77 -9.47
N SER A 138 4.61 15.51 -8.40
CA SER A 138 3.57 16.03 -7.49
C SER A 138 2.64 17.02 -8.20
N PHE A 139 3.20 17.93 -9.00
CA PHE A 139 2.40 18.88 -9.79
C PHE A 139 1.50 18.17 -10.81
N LYS A 140 2.05 17.20 -11.54
CA LYS A 140 1.31 16.36 -12.49
C LYS A 140 0.18 15.62 -11.79
N ALA A 141 0.43 15.01 -10.63
CA ALA A 141 -0.59 14.32 -9.85
C ALA A 141 -1.72 15.26 -9.39
N VAL A 142 -1.38 16.45 -8.90
CA VAL A 142 -2.39 17.47 -8.52
C VAL A 142 -3.23 17.89 -9.73
N MET A 143 -2.60 18.10 -10.89
CA MET A 143 -3.32 18.47 -12.12
C MET A 143 -4.25 17.34 -12.59
N LEU A 144 -3.81 16.08 -12.53
CA LEU A 144 -4.63 14.91 -12.84
C LEU A 144 -5.84 14.79 -11.90
N LEU A 145 -5.65 15.01 -10.59
CA LEU A 145 -6.74 15.00 -9.61
C LEU A 145 -7.76 16.11 -9.87
N LEU A 146 -7.29 17.33 -10.16
CA LEU A 146 -8.17 18.45 -10.50
C LEU A 146 -8.96 18.20 -11.78
N LEU A 147 -8.29 17.69 -12.82
CA LEU A 147 -8.94 17.33 -14.08
C LEU A 147 -10.02 16.25 -13.86
N GLY A 148 -9.70 15.20 -13.09
CA GLY A 148 -10.64 14.16 -12.73
C GLY A 148 -11.85 14.69 -11.95
N ALA A 149 -11.63 15.60 -11.00
CA ALA A 149 -12.70 16.25 -10.25
C ALA A 149 -13.61 17.11 -11.14
N ILE A 150 -13.04 17.86 -12.09
CA ILE A 150 -13.81 18.66 -13.06
C ILE A 150 -14.66 17.75 -13.94
N ILE A 151 -14.07 16.67 -14.47
CA ILE A 151 -14.81 15.68 -15.27
C ILE A 151 -15.95 15.09 -14.45
N ALA A 152 -15.69 14.63 -13.22
CA ALA A 152 -16.73 14.09 -12.34
C ALA A 152 -17.86 15.10 -12.09
N ALA A 153 -17.53 16.38 -11.85
CA ALA A 153 -18.53 17.42 -11.66
C ALA A 153 -19.38 17.69 -12.92
N VAL A 154 -18.76 17.70 -14.10
CA VAL A 154 -19.48 17.90 -15.39
C VAL A 154 -20.42 16.72 -15.69
N PHE A 155 -20.04 15.51 -15.32
CA PHE A 155 -20.84 14.30 -15.57
C PHE A 155 -21.81 13.93 -14.44
N ALA A 156 -21.75 14.60 -13.29
CA ALA A 156 -22.63 14.31 -12.15
C ALA A 156 -24.11 14.54 -12.49
N ASP A 157 -24.47 15.73 -12.99
CA ASP A 157 -25.88 16.04 -13.31
C ASP A 157 -26.42 15.15 -14.45
N PRO A 158 -25.71 14.96 -15.58
CA PRO A 158 -26.15 14.03 -16.63
C PRO A 158 -26.34 12.59 -16.16
N LEU A 159 -25.54 12.14 -15.18
CA LEU A 159 -25.67 10.81 -14.60
C LEU A 159 -26.95 10.67 -13.78
N VAL A 160 -27.30 11.68 -12.98
CA VAL A 160 -28.56 11.71 -12.22
C VAL A 160 -29.75 11.72 -13.17
N ASP A 161 -29.71 12.56 -14.21
CA ASP A 161 -30.75 12.62 -15.24
C ASP A 161 -30.91 11.27 -15.98
N ALA A 162 -29.81 10.58 -16.25
CA ALA A 162 -29.85 9.26 -16.87
C ALA A 162 -30.50 8.22 -15.95
N VAL A 163 -30.22 8.25 -14.64
CA VAL A 163 -30.86 7.37 -13.66
C VAL A 163 -32.36 7.62 -13.59
N ASP A 164 -32.79 8.88 -13.55
CA ASP A 164 -34.22 9.22 -13.47
C ASP A 164 -34.99 8.85 -14.76
N ASN A 165 -34.39 9.11 -15.93
CA ASN A 165 -34.99 8.69 -17.20
C ASN A 165 -35.05 7.16 -17.33
N PHE A 166 -34.04 6.44 -16.86
CA PHE A 166 -34.02 4.98 -16.86
C PHE A 166 -35.06 4.39 -15.88
N SER A 167 -35.17 4.99 -14.69
CA SER A 167 -36.20 4.70 -13.68
C SER A 167 -37.61 4.83 -14.27
N ALA A 168 -37.88 5.96 -14.93
CA ALA A 168 -39.16 6.23 -15.59
C ALA A 168 -39.46 5.25 -16.73
N ALA A 169 -38.46 4.91 -17.56
CA ALA A 169 -38.64 4.00 -18.70
C ALA A 169 -38.85 2.54 -18.28
N THR A 170 -38.21 2.10 -17.19
CA THR A 170 -38.27 0.71 -16.72
C THR A 170 -39.30 0.47 -15.62
N SER A 171 -39.90 1.53 -15.07
CA SER A 171 -40.78 1.48 -13.89
C SER A 171 -40.09 0.90 -12.65
N ILE A 172 -38.76 0.97 -12.58
CA ILE A 172 -37.96 0.57 -11.43
C ILE A 172 -37.64 1.83 -10.62
N PRO A 173 -37.94 1.89 -9.30
CA PRO A 173 -37.65 3.07 -8.49
C PRO A 173 -36.17 3.48 -8.56
N SER A 174 -35.91 4.80 -8.66
CA SER A 174 -34.55 5.37 -8.72
C SER A 174 -33.67 4.90 -7.55
N PHE A 175 -34.28 4.65 -6.39
CA PHE A 175 -33.63 4.04 -5.22
C PHE A 175 -32.89 2.73 -5.57
N PHE A 176 -33.53 1.77 -6.26
CA PHE A 176 -32.91 0.49 -6.58
C PHE A 176 -31.78 0.62 -7.60
N ILE A 177 -31.91 1.56 -8.53
CA ILE A 177 -30.85 1.84 -9.51
C ILE A 177 -29.63 2.42 -8.78
N SER A 178 -29.85 3.37 -7.86
CA SER A 178 -28.78 3.99 -7.07
C SER A 178 -28.14 3.05 -6.04
N PHE A 179 -28.89 2.10 -5.46
CA PHE A 179 -28.37 1.17 -4.45
C PHE A 179 -27.79 -0.12 -5.01
N ILE A 180 -28.24 -0.57 -6.20
CA ILE A 180 -27.82 -1.84 -6.79
C ILE A 180 -26.96 -1.62 -8.02
N VAL A 181 -27.48 -0.89 -9.00
CA VAL A 181 -26.86 -0.80 -10.34
C VAL A 181 -25.64 0.10 -10.29
N LEU A 182 -25.77 1.27 -9.65
CA LEU A 182 -24.70 2.26 -9.62
C LEU A 182 -23.46 1.77 -8.86
N PRO A 183 -23.57 1.19 -7.64
CA PRO A 183 -22.40 0.70 -6.92
C PRO A 183 -21.77 -0.52 -7.60
N LEU A 184 -22.57 -1.36 -8.27
CA LEU A 184 -22.05 -2.47 -9.06
C LEU A 184 -21.21 -1.96 -10.24
N ALA A 185 -21.66 -0.89 -10.92
CA ALA A 185 -20.92 -0.28 -12.02
C ALA A 185 -19.65 0.43 -11.53
N THR A 186 -19.78 1.33 -10.54
CA THR A 186 -18.67 2.18 -10.10
C THR A 186 -17.58 1.41 -9.35
N ASN A 187 -17.94 0.35 -8.61
CA ASN A 187 -16.99 -0.43 -7.81
C ASN A 187 -16.59 -1.75 -8.48
N SER A 188 -17.03 -2.00 -9.73
CA SER A 188 -16.72 -3.23 -10.47
C SER A 188 -15.22 -3.46 -10.64
N SER A 189 -14.46 -2.42 -10.97
CA SER A 189 -13.01 -2.51 -11.19
C SER A 189 -12.24 -2.87 -9.92
N GLU A 190 -12.66 -2.32 -8.78
CA GLU A 190 -12.10 -2.65 -7.46
C GLU A 190 -12.44 -4.10 -7.06
N ALA A 191 -13.70 -4.52 -7.25
CA ALA A 191 -14.13 -5.89 -6.97
C ALA A 191 -13.36 -6.93 -7.81
N VAL A 192 -13.18 -6.68 -9.10
CA VAL A 192 -12.40 -7.56 -10.00
C VAL A 192 -10.95 -7.63 -9.55
N SER A 193 -10.34 -6.50 -9.20
CA SER A 193 -8.95 -6.43 -8.72
C SER A 193 -8.78 -7.21 -7.40
N ALA A 194 -9.71 -7.05 -6.46
CA ALA A 194 -9.74 -7.80 -5.21
C ALA A 194 -9.85 -9.31 -5.44
N ILE A 195 -10.68 -9.75 -6.39
CA ILE A 195 -10.84 -11.17 -6.75
C ILE A 195 -9.56 -11.72 -7.37
N ILE A 196 -8.97 -11.01 -8.34
CA ILE A 196 -7.70 -11.40 -8.97
C ILE A 196 -6.62 -11.54 -7.91
N PHE A 197 -6.57 -10.61 -6.97
CA PHE A 197 -5.58 -10.60 -5.92
C PHE A 197 -5.79 -11.76 -4.92
N ALA A 198 -7.02 -11.98 -4.45
CA ALA A 198 -7.37 -13.10 -3.58
C ALA A 198 -7.14 -14.47 -4.24
N SER A 199 -7.28 -14.57 -5.56
CA SER A 199 -7.07 -15.82 -6.33
C SER A 199 -5.63 -16.34 -6.28
N ARG A 200 -4.65 -15.51 -5.88
CA ARG A 200 -3.24 -15.88 -5.76
C ARG A 200 -2.93 -16.74 -4.52
N LYS A 201 -3.93 -17.05 -3.67
CA LYS A 201 -3.91 -18.02 -2.55
C LYS A 201 -2.78 -17.81 -1.51
N LYS A 202 -2.23 -16.60 -1.39
CA LYS A 202 -1.25 -16.26 -0.33
C LYS A 202 -2.00 -15.62 0.85
N LYS A 203 -1.75 -16.09 2.08
CA LYS A 203 -2.38 -15.55 3.31
C LYS A 203 -2.22 -14.04 3.46
N ARG A 204 -1.01 -13.54 3.14
CA ARG A 204 -0.68 -12.10 3.22
C ARG A 204 -1.43 -11.27 2.17
N SER A 205 -1.57 -11.81 0.96
CA SER A 205 -2.35 -11.19 -0.12
C SER A 205 -3.84 -11.10 0.26
N ALA A 206 -4.44 -12.19 0.74
CA ALA A 206 -5.84 -12.16 1.19
C ALA A 206 -6.06 -11.16 2.35
N SER A 207 -5.15 -11.12 3.33
CA SER A 207 -5.24 -10.18 4.45
C SER A 207 -5.15 -8.73 3.97
N LEU A 208 -4.28 -8.46 2.98
CA LEU A 208 -4.14 -7.14 2.38
C LEU A 208 -5.40 -6.74 1.61
N THR A 209 -6.00 -7.66 0.85
CA THR A 209 -7.29 -7.43 0.16
C THR A 209 -8.39 -7.04 1.15
N PHE A 210 -8.47 -7.73 2.29
CA PHE A 210 -9.44 -7.40 3.33
C PHE A 210 -9.20 -6.00 3.89
N SER A 211 -7.96 -5.65 4.25
CA SER A 211 -7.65 -4.31 4.79
C SER A 211 -7.94 -3.20 3.79
N GLU A 212 -7.68 -3.43 2.50
CA GLU A 212 -7.98 -2.48 1.42
C GLU A 212 -9.49 -2.28 1.28
N LEU A 213 -10.27 -3.36 1.17
CA LEU A 213 -11.73 -3.28 1.07
C LEU A 213 -12.38 -2.64 2.31
N TYR A 214 -11.93 -3.02 3.52
CA TYR A 214 -12.43 -2.41 4.76
C TYR A 214 -12.08 -0.93 4.83
N GLY A 215 -10.85 -0.56 4.46
CA GLY A 215 -10.39 0.83 4.42
C GLY A 215 -11.17 1.67 3.42
N ALA A 216 -11.34 1.17 2.19
CA ALA A 216 -12.09 1.84 1.13
C ALA A 216 -13.55 2.08 1.52
N VAL A 217 -14.26 1.04 2.00
CA VAL A 217 -15.66 1.16 2.43
C VAL A 217 -15.81 2.09 3.62
N SER A 218 -14.93 1.98 4.63
CA SER A 218 -14.99 2.83 5.82
C SER A 218 -14.72 4.29 5.50
N MET A 219 -13.73 4.56 4.65
CA MET A 219 -13.40 5.90 4.19
C MET A 219 -14.54 6.51 3.38
N ASN A 220 -15.05 5.76 2.38
CA ASN A 220 -16.13 6.24 1.53
C ASN A 220 -17.38 6.55 2.35
N ASN A 221 -17.81 5.64 3.22
CA ASN A 221 -19.01 5.84 4.03
C ASN A 221 -18.85 6.99 5.03
N THR A 222 -17.71 7.10 5.72
CA THR A 222 -17.53 8.12 6.76
C THR A 222 -17.33 9.51 6.15
N LEU A 223 -16.47 9.64 5.14
CA LEU A 223 -16.20 10.94 4.50
C LEU A 223 -17.38 11.40 3.66
N CYS A 224 -18.00 10.52 2.87
CA CYS A 224 -19.13 10.88 2.03
C CYS A 224 -20.35 11.28 2.89
N LEU A 225 -20.68 10.49 3.92
CA LEU A 225 -21.76 10.85 4.85
C LEU A 225 -21.48 12.17 5.56
N SER A 226 -20.24 12.40 6.02
CA SER A 226 -19.87 13.64 6.69
C SER A 226 -20.00 14.87 5.77
N VAL A 227 -19.53 14.78 4.53
CA VAL A 227 -19.64 15.88 3.55
C VAL A 227 -21.09 16.11 3.17
N PHE A 228 -21.86 15.04 2.96
CA PHE A 228 -23.28 15.12 2.64
C PHE A 228 -24.08 15.80 3.76
N LEU A 229 -23.91 15.37 5.02
CA LEU A 229 -24.56 15.97 6.17
C LEU A 229 -24.18 17.45 6.36
N ALA A 230 -22.90 17.80 6.10
CA ALA A 230 -22.45 19.19 6.16
C ALA A 230 -23.16 20.06 5.11
N LEU A 231 -23.38 19.54 3.89
CA LEU A 231 -24.12 20.24 2.84
C LEU A 231 -25.60 20.38 3.17
N VAL A 232 -26.25 19.32 3.66
CA VAL A 232 -27.66 19.35 4.12
C VAL A 232 -27.85 20.41 5.19
N TYR A 233 -26.96 20.44 6.19
CA TYR A 233 -26.97 21.44 7.25
C TYR A 233 -26.75 22.86 6.71
N ALA A 234 -25.72 23.07 5.87
CA ALA A 234 -25.38 24.39 5.34
C ALA A 234 -26.46 24.97 4.40
N ARG A 235 -27.19 24.10 3.69
CA ARG A 235 -28.27 24.49 2.76
C ARG A 235 -29.65 24.49 3.40
N GLY A 236 -29.78 24.04 4.65
CA GLY A 236 -31.07 23.94 5.35
C GLY A 236 -32.05 22.96 4.69
N LEU A 237 -31.55 21.88 4.11
CA LEU A 237 -32.38 20.86 3.46
C LEU A 237 -33.03 19.94 4.51
N THR A 238 -34.22 19.42 4.20
CA THR A 238 -34.87 18.40 5.04
C THR A 238 -34.13 17.08 4.92
N TRP A 239 -34.04 16.35 6.02
CA TRP A 239 -33.41 15.04 6.08
C TRP A 239 -34.50 13.96 6.05
N ASP A 240 -34.59 13.26 4.92
CA ASP A 240 -35.64 12.28 4.63
C ASP A 240 -35.05 10.89 4.27
N PHE A 241 -33.79 10.63 4.66
CA PHE A 241 -33.06 9.36 4.39
C PHE A 241 -32.58 8.66 5.68
N SER A 242 -33.32 8.84 6.78
CA SER A 242 -33.01 8.26 8.08
C SER A 242 -33.05 6.74 8.05
N SER A 243 -34.02 6.17 7.34
CA SER A 243 -34.21 4.73 7.29
C SER A 243 -33.02 4.02 6.65
N GLU A 244 -32.56 4.53 5.50
CA GLU A 244 -31.45 3.99 4.72
C GLU A 244 -30.14 4.04 5.49
N VAL A 245 -29.83 5.21 6.07
CA VAL A 245 -28.61 5.39 6.86
C VAL A 245 -28.62 4.49 8.09
N LEU A 246 -29.77 4.32 8.74
CA LEU A 246 -29.91 3.43 9.88
C LEU A 246 -29.68 1.96 9.48
N VAL A 247 -30.21 1.51 8.34
CA VAL A 247 -29.95 0.14 7.85
C VAL A 247 -28.46 -0.06 7.57
N ILE A 248 -27.84 0.86 6.84
CA ILE A 248 -26.39 0.79 6.53
C ILE A 248 -25.58 0.74 7.82
N LEU A 249 -25.91 1.58 8.80
CA LEU A 249 -25.24 1.63 10.09
C LEU A 249 -25.37 0.31 10.85
N ILE A 250 -26.55 -0.31 10.88
CA ILE A 250 -26.76 -1.64 11.49
C ILE A 250 -25.89 -2.68 10.82
N VAL A 251 -25.87 -2.74 9.48
CA VAL A 251 -25.04 -3.70 8.74
C VAL A 251 -23.56 -3.49 9.04
N CYS A 252 -23.10 -2.24 9.05
CA CYS A 252 -21.71 -1.89 9.40
C CYS A 252 -21.36 -2.31 10.83
N VAL A 253 -22.22 -2.07 11.81
CA VAL A 253 -21.98 -2.47 13.21
C VAL A 253 -21.96 -3.99 13.35
N VAL A 254 -22.88 -4.70 12.71
CA VAL A 254 -22.92 -6.17 12.74
C VAL A 254 -21.66 -6.76 12.10
N MET A 255 -21.30 -6.32 10.90
CA MET A 255 -20.10 -6.79 10.21
C MET A 255 -18.81 -6.40 10.95
N GLY A 256 -18.77 -5.18 11.49
CA GLY A 256 -17.66 -4.69 12.31
C GLY A 256 -17.49 -5.50 13.59
N ALA A 257 -18.57 -5.84 14.28
CA ALA A 257 -18.53 -6.71 15.46
C ALA A 257 -18.04 -8.12 15.09
N VAL A 258 -18.57 -8.73 14.02
CA VAL A 258 -18.12 -10.04 13.53
C VAL A 258 -16.63 -10.03 13.21
N GLY A 259 -16.14 -9.00 12.53
CA GLY A 259 -14.72 -8.83 12.21
C GLY A 259 -13.84 -8.52 13.43
N SER A 260 -14.40 -7.89 14.47
CA SER A 260 -13.67 -7.60 15.71
C SER A 260 -13.46 -8.85 16.57
N PHE A 261 -14.44 -9.76 16.59
CA PHE A 261 -14.34 -11.00 17.37
C PHE A 261 -13.67 -12.16 16.61
N ARG A 262 -13.48 -12.04 15.30
CA ARG A 262 -12.91 -13.10 14.45
C ARG A 262 -11.82 -12.55 13.54
N THR A 263 -10.59 -13.01 13.76
CA THR A 263 -9.43 -12.68 12.91
C THR A 263 -9.22 -13.67 11.75
N THR A 264 -9.99 -14.76 11.72
CA THR A 264 -9.92 -15.78 10.67
C THR A 264 -11.32 -16.07 10.13
N PHE A 265 -11.49 -15.87 8.82
CA PHE A 265 -12.75 -16.03 8.12
C PHE A 265 -12.79 -17.37 7.37
N PRO A 266 -13.50 -18.39 7.87
CA PRO A 266 -13.74 -19.62 7.11
C PRO A 266 -14.74 -19.34 5.97
N LEU A 267 -14.68 -20.11 4.87
CA LEU A 267 -15.50 -19.89 3.68
C LEU A 267 -17.02 -19.73 3.98
N TRP A 268 -17.53 -20.42 5.01
CA TRP A 268 -18.93 -20.33 5.39
C TRP A 268 -19.36 -18.92 5.83
N THR A 269 -18.45 -18.05 6.32
CA THR A 269 -18.79 -16.65 6.65
C THR A 269 -19.13 -15.80 5.42
N ALA A 270 -18.77 -16.27 4.22
CA ALA A 270 -19.20 -15.59 2.98
C ALA A 270 -20.72 -15.69 2.78
N LEU A 271 -21.36 -16.79 3.15
CA LEU A 271 -22.81 -16.98 2.97
C LEU A 271 -23.65 -15.93 3.74
N PRO A 272 -23.48 -15.71 5.06
CA PRO A 272 -24.23 -14.67 5.75
C PRO A 272 -23.83 -13.26 5.27
N ALA A 273 -22.58 -13.04 4.85
CA ALA A 273 -22.16 -11.76 4.28
C ALA A 273 -22.87 -11.46 2.95
N PHE A 274 -23.01 -12.44 2.06
CA PHE A 274 -23.77 -12.29 0.81
C PHE A 274 -25.27 -12.10 1.06
N LEU A 275 -25.83 -12.75 2.07
CA LEU A 275 -27.25 -12.63 2.42
C LEU A 275 -27.60 -11.31 3.13
N LEU A 276 -26.64 -10.66 3.78
CA LEU A 276 -26.84 -9.36 4.43
C LEU A 276 -27.24 -8.27 3.44
N TYR A 277 -26.77 -8.33 2.20
CA TYR A 277 -27.08 -7.34 1.16
C TYR A 277 -28.55 -7.36 0.69
N PRO A 278 -29.13 -8.49 0.23
CA PRO A 278 -30.56 -8.55 -0.09
C PRO A 278 -31.42 -8.35 1.16
N PHE A 279 -30.94 -8.75 2.35
CA PHE A 279 -31.62 -8.48 3.61
C PHE A 279 -31.70 -6.97 3.89
N SER A 280 -30.61 -6.21 3.70
CA SER A 280 -30.64 -4.76 3.90
C SER A 280 -31.59 -4.05 2.94
N LEU A 281 -31.66 -4.49 1.67
CA LEU A 281 -32.60 -3.93 0.69
C LEU A 281 -34.05 -4.20 1.09
N ALA A 282 -34.36 -5.42 1.55
CA ALA A 282 -35.69 -5.75 2.06
C ALA A 282 -36.04 -4.92 3.29
N LEU A 283 -35.07 -4.67 4.18
CA LEU A 283 -35.27 -3.91 5.40
C LEU A 283 -35.53 -2.43 5.12
N VAL A 284 -34.80 -1.83 4.17
CA VAL A 284 -35.09 -0.46 3.68
C VAL A 284 -36.49 -0.41 3.06
N TYR A 285 -36.82 -1.35 2.17
CA TYR A 285 -38.14 -1.39 1.54
C TYR A 285 -39.28 -1.46 2.57
N VAL A 286 -39.12 -2.28 3.62
CA VAL A 286 -40.12 -2.38 4.68
C VAL A 286 -40.20 -1.09 5.50
N LEU A 287 -39.07 -0.50 5.90
CA LEU A 287 -39.07 0.75 6.68
C LEU A 287 -39.71 1.91 5.90
N ASP A 288 -39.37 2.04 4.62
CA ASP A 288 -39.84 3.13 3.77
C ASP A 288 -41.31 2.92 3.36
N TYR A 289 -41.64 1.79 2.74
CA TYR A 289 -42.99 1.57 2.18
C TYR A 289 -44.04 1.08 3.19
N VAL A 290 -43.65 0.35 4.24
CA VAL A 290 -44.62 -0.21 5.21
C VAL A 290 -44.79 0.71 6.42
N PHE A 291 -43.69 1.26 6.93
CA PHE A 291 -43.71 2.11 8.11
C PHE A 291 -43.74 3.62 7.80
N GLY A 292 -43.51 4.01 6.54
CA GLY A 292 -43.50 5.42 6.13
C GLY A 292 -42.38 6.22 6.79
N TRP A 293 -41.27 5.55 7.11
CA TRP A 293 -40.12 6.17 7.76
C TRP A 293 -39.16 6.69 6.68
N SER A 294 -39.22 8.01 6.46
CA SER A 294 -38.20 8.78 5.73
C SER A 294 -37.16 9.32 6.70
#